data_AF-A0A924YT70-F1
#
_entry.id   AF-A0A924YT70-F1
#
_cell.length_a   1.000
_cell.length_b   1.000
_cell.length_c   1.000
_cell.angle_alpha   90.00
_cell.angle_beta   90.00
_cell.angle_gamma   90.00
#
_symmetry.space_group_name_H-M   'P 1'
#
loop_
_entity.id
_entity.type
_entity.pdbx_description
1 polymer ?
#
loop_
_entity_poly.entity_id
_entity_poly.type
_entity_poly.pdbx_seq_one_letter_code
_entity_poly.pdbx_strand_id
1 'polypeptide(L)'
;MSAVESQPVTPTPHRESGLRYVVESLVSLALAVVLVRSFVVEGYIISTGSMAPYLLGFHKQVVCPDCRMPFAVGVPVDSETETNGPVACPNCGQAHIDLSFVPRNEGDQLLVQKFAYLFRRPKRWEVVVFQNPNQPTKAYVKRVIGLPDEEVQVRAGDVWV
;
A
#
# COMPACT_ATOMS: atom_id res chain seq x y z
N MET A 1 49.38 22.34 66.93
CA MET A 1 49.11 22.49 65.50
C MET A 1 49.61 21.22 64.82
N SER A 2 48.72 20.26 64.58
CA SER A 2 49.00 19.12 63.70
C SER A 2 47.88 19.06 62.69
N ALA A 3 48.24 19.28 61.43
CA ALA A 3 47.33 19.35 60.30
C ALA A 3 46.68 17.98 60.07
N VAL A 4 45.37 17.98 59.89
CA VAL A 4 44.61 16.81 59.44
C VAL A 4 44.71 16.78 57.92
N GLU A 5 45.44 15.79 57.42
CA GLU A 5 45.55 15.43 56.01
C GLU A 5 44.16 15.00 55.48
N SER A 6 43.57 15.78 54.58
CA SER A 6 42.30 15.43 53.94
C SER A 6 42.52 14.46 52.78
N GLN A 7 41.97 13.25 52.86
CA GLN A 7 42.00 12.29 51.76
C GLN A 7 41.14 12.74 50.57
N PRO A 8 41.55 12.43 49.32
CA PRO A 8 40.77 12.76 48.12
C PRO A 8 39.55 11.83 47.99
N VAL A 9 38.35 12.43 47.89
CA VAL A 9 37.11 11.69 47.61
C VAL A 9 37.12 11.28 46.14
N THR A 10 37.38 9.99 45.87
CA THR A 10 37.28 9.43 44.53
C THR A 10 35.80 9.35 44.12
N PRO A 11 35.36 9.95 42.99
CA PRO A 11 34.00 9.80 42.52
C PRO A 11 33.78 8.34 42.08
N THR A 12 32.86 7.65 42.74
CA THR A 12 32.43 6.31 42.34
C THR A 12 31.78 6.38 40.96
N PRO A 13 32.12 5.48 40.02
CA PRO A 13 31.50 5.48 38.71
C PRO A 13 30.02 5.13 38.91
N HIS A 14 29.14 6.09 38.61
CA HIS A 14 27.71 5.86 38.57
C HIS A 14 27.44 4.76 37.54
N ARG A 15 27.23 3.54 38.04
CA ARG A 15 26.80 2.38 37.27
C ARG A 15 25.31 2.52 36.99
N GLU A 16 24.92 3.62 36.35
CA GLU A 16 23.57 3.78 35.83
C GLU A 16 23.41 2.81 34.67
N SER A 17 22.52 1.87 34.91
CA SER A 17 22.52 0.52 34.38
C SER A 17 22.14 0.51 32.91
N GLY A 18 22.87 -0.24 32.08
CA GLY A 18 22.56 -0.43 30.66
C GLY A 18 21.09 -0.81 30.38
N LEU A 19 20.39 -1.37 31.37
CA LEU A 19 18.95 -1.60 31.33
C LEU A 19 18.13 -0.32 31.09
N ARG A 20 18.47 0.81 31.72
CA ARG A 20 17.79 2.10 31.50
C ARG A 20 17.97 2.58 30.06
N TYR A 21 19.20 2.52 29.53
CA TYR A 21 19.48 2.86 28.13
C TYR A 21 18.72 1.96 27.15
N VAL A 22 18.65 0.66 27.45
CA VAL A 22 17.86 -0.29 26.65
C VAL A 22 16.37 0.09 26.69
N VAL A 23 15.82 0.39 27.87
CA VAL A 23 14.42 0.82 28.01
C VAL A 23 14.16 2.14 27.29
N GLU A 24 15.01 3.16 27.45
CA GLU A 24 14.88 4.46 26.76
C GLU A 24 14.98 4.30 25.23
N SER A 25 15.88 3.43 24.75
CA SER A 25 16.01 3.12 23.32
C SER A 25 14.78 2.39 22.77
N LEU A 26 14.22 1.44 23.54
CA LEU A 26 13.00 0.74 23.15
C LEU A 26 11.78 1.66 23.13
N VAL A 27 11.65 2.54 24.13
CA VAL A 27 10.55 3.52 24.19
C VAL A 27 10.66 4.52 23.05
N SER A 28 11.84 5.07 22.79
CA SER A 28 12.05 6.00 21.68
C SER A 28 11.80 5.34 20.32
N LEU A 29 12.26 4.09 20.12
CA LEU A 29 11.95 3.32 18.92
C LEU A 29 10.45 3.06 18.76
N ALA A 30 9.76 2.65 19.84
CA ALA A 30 8.33 2.42 19.81
C ALA A 30 7.56 3.70 19.46
N LEU A 31 7.92 4.83 20.08
CA LEU A 31 7.31 6.13 19.79
C LEU A 31 7.55 6.54 18.33
N ALA A 32 8.78 6.37 17.82
CA ALA A 32 9.11 6.64 16.43
C ALA A 32 8.29 5.77 15.47
N VAL A 33 8.14 4.47 15.74
CA VAL A 33 7.33 3.56 14.92
C VAL A 33 5.85 3.97 14.94
N VAL A 34 5.30 4.31 16.10
CA VAL A 34 3.91 4.78 16.23
C VAL A 34 3.72 6.09 15.46
N LEU A 35 4.64 7.05 15.58
CA LEU A 35 4.57 8.30 14.83
C LEU A 35 4.66 8.08 13.32
N VAL A 36 5.63 7.27 12.86
CA VAL A 36 5.79 6.97 11.43
C VAL A 36 4.55 6.26 10.87
N ARG A 37 3.99 5.28 11.58
CA ARG A 37 2.77 4.59 11.16
C ARG A 37 1.51 5.43 11.24
N SER A 38 1.40 6.33 12.22
CA SER A 38 0.19 7.14 12.39
C SER A 38 0.16 8.31 11.42
N PHE A 39 1.32 8.92 11.15
CA PHE A 39 1.38 10.18 10.41
C PHE A 39 1.97 10.04 9.02
N VAL A 40 3.05 9.27 8.82
CA VAL A 40 3.83 9.33 7.57
C VAL A 40 3.34 8.32 6.53
N VAL A 41 3.05 7.11 6.99
CA VAL A 41 2.86 5.95 6.12
C VAL A 41 1.58 5.22 6.46
N GLU A 42 0.69 5.08 5.47
CA GLU A 42 -0.52 4.26 5.62
C GLU A 42 -0.50 3.13 4.60
N GLY A 43 -0.80 1.92 5.09
CA GLY A 43 -0.96 0.74 4.25
C GLY A 43 -2.39 0.66 3.72
N TYR A 44 -2.54 0.47 2.42
CA TYR A 44 -3.84 0.27 1.77
C TYR A 44 -3.83 -1.05 1.01
N ILE A 45 -4.91 -1.82 1.15
CA ILE A 45 -5.19 -2.99 0.33
C ILE A 45 -6.09 -2.56 -0.83
N ILE A 46 -5.72 -2.92 -2.05
CA ILE A 46 -6.48 -2.53 -3.23
C ILE A 46 -7.73 -3.40 -3.35
N SER A 47 -8.90 -2.80 -3.18
CA SER A 47 -10.16 -3.53 -3.28
C SER A 47 -10.65 -3.75 -4.72
N THR A 48 -10.06 -3.09 -5.73
CA THR A 48 -10.58 -3.07 -7.11
C THR A 48 -9.52 -3.38 -8.16
N GLY A 49 -9.89 -4.13 -9.20
CA GLY A 49 -9.03 -4.43 -10.36
C GLY A 49 -8.97 -3.35 -11.44
N SER A 50 -9.44 -2.12 -11.18
CA SER A 50 -9.55 -1.07 -12.22
C SER A 50 -8.22 -0.55 -12.76
N MET A 51 -7.11 -0.89 -12.11
CA MET A 51 -5.75 -0.52 -12.50
C MET A 51 -4.97 -1.72 -13.06
N ALA A 52 -5.65 -2.83 -13.36
CA ALA A 52 -5.07 -3.97 -14.05
C ALA A 52 -4.53 -3.54 -15.44
N PRO A 53 -3.45 -4.16 -15.93
CA PRO A 53 -2.72 -5.27 -15.31
C PRO A 53 -1.70 -4.83 -14.24
N TYR A 54 -1.47 -3.53 -14.06
CA TYR A 54 -0.36 -3.02 -13.24
C TYR A 54 -0.59 -3.10 -11.74
N LEU A 55 -1.84 -3.00 -11.31
CA LEU A 55 -2.23 -3.14 -9.91
C LEU A 55 -3.45 -4.04 -9.83
N LEU A 56 -3.27 -5.18 -9.17
CA LEU A 56 -4.29 -6.19 -9.05
C LEU A 56 -4.94 -6.05 -7.68
N GLY A 57 -6.26 -5.90 -7.66
CA GLY A 57 -7.04 -6.10 -6.45
C GLY A 57 -7.21 -7.60 -6.17
N PHE A 58 -8.26 -7.93 -5.43
CA PHE A 58 -8.65 -9.33 -5.26
C PHE A 58 -8.91 -10.00 -6.62
N HIS A 59 -8.19 -11.09 -6.87
CA HIS A 59 -8.24 -11.76 -8.18
C HIS A 59 -7.97 -13.25 -8.07
N LYS A 60 -8.42 -14.01 -9.07
CA LYS A 60 -8.04 -15.41 -9.32
C LYS A 60 -7.05 -15.43 -10.49
N GLN A 61 -5.89 -16.08 -10.32
CA GLN A 61 -4.95 -16.30 -11.42
C GLN A 61 -5.31 -17.58 -12.17
N VAL A 62 -5.57 -17.44 -13.46
CA VAL A 62 -6.10 -18.52 -14.30
C VAL A 62 -5.16 -18.73 -15.47
N VAL A 63 -4.92 -19.99 -15.82
CA VAL A 63 -4.22 -20.36 -17.05
C VAL A 63 -5.25 -20.98 -17.99
N CYS A 64 -5.38 -20.44 -19.20
CA CYS A 64 -6.31 -20.99 -20.19
C CYS A 64 -5.89 -22.42 -20.58
N PRO A 65 -6.81 -23.41 -20.59
CA PRO A 65 -6.49 -24.78 -20.98
C PRO A 65 -6.11 -24.92 -22.46
N ASP A 66 -6.67 -24.09 -23.34
CA ASP A 66 -6.46 -24.21 -24.79
C ASP A 66 -5.19 -23.49 -25.26
N CYS A 67 -5.07 -22.20 -24.94
CA CYS A 67 -3.96 -21.37 -25.42
C CYS A 67 -2.82 -21.17 -24.41
N ARG A 68 -2.97 -21.68 -23.18
CA ARG A 68 -1.98 -21.55 -22.08
C ARG A 68 -1.60 -20.13 -21.69
N MET A 69 -2.40 -19.13 -22.08
CA MET A 69 -2.19 -17.75 -21.64
C MET A 69 -2.58 -17.60 -20.16
N PRO A 70 -1.71 -17.07 -19.30
CA PRO A 70 -2.06 -16.67 -17.94
C PRO A 70 -2.81 -15.34 -17.95
N PHE A 71 -3.88 -15.22 -17.17
CA PHE A 71 -4.60 -13.97 -16.97
C PHE A 71 -5.24 -13.91 -15.56
N ALA A 72 -5.54 -12.69 -15.11
CA ALA A 72 -6.16 -12.46 -13.81
C ALA A 72 -7.64 -12.09 -13.98
N VAL A 73 -8.51 -12.69 -13.17
CA VAL A 73 -9.94 -12.39 -13.10
C VAL A 73 -10.23 -11.70 -11.78
N GLY A 74 -10.75 -10.47 -11.81
CA GLY A 74 -11.10 -9.71 -10.61
C GLY A 74 -12.31 -10.31 -9.88
N VAL A 75 -12.23 -10.40 -8.55
CA VAL A 75 -13.30 -10.90 -7.68
C VAL A 75 -13.76 -9.78 -6.75
N PRO A 76 -15.08 -9.49 -6.66
CA PRO A 76 -15.58 -8.49 -5.72
C PRO A 76 -15.29 -8.84 -4.25
N VAL A 77 -15.17 -7.82 -3.40
CA VAL A 77 -14.89 -7.99 -1.96
C VAL A 77 -16.10 -8.49 -1.19
N ASP A 78 -17.29 -8.05 -1.61
CA ASP A 78 -18.53 -8.17 -0.84
C ASP A 78 -19.37 -9.39 -1.24
N SER A 79 -18.82 -10.31 -2.05
CA SER A 79 -19.56 -11.44 -2.60
C SER A 79 -18.96 -12.77 -2.11
N GLU A 80 -19.58 -13.35 -1.09
CA GLU A 80 -19.54 -14.80 -0.84
C GLU A 80 -20.13 -15.59 -2.03
N THR A 81 -20.84 -14.91 -2.93
CA THR A 81 -21.11 -15.39 -4.27
C THR A 81 -19.79 -15.42 -5.03
N GLU A 82 -19.10 -16.55 -4.89
CA GLU A 82 -18.01 -16.94 -5.78
C GLU A 82 -18.45 -16.63 -7.21
N THR A 83 -17.70 -15.76 -7.89
CA THR A 83 -17.85 -15.55 -9.33
C THR A 83 -17.34 -16.83 -10.01
N ASN A 84 -18.12 -17.90 -9.90
CA ASN A 84 -17.94 -19.17 -10.58
C ASN A 84 -18.59 -19.14 -11.98
N GLY A 85 -18.98 -17.95 -12.42
CA GLY A 85 -19.48 -17.74 -13.76
C GLY A 85 -18.40 -18.04 -14.81
N PRO A 86 -18.79 -18.54 -15.99
CA PRO A 86 -17.88 -18.77 -17.09
C PRO A 86 -17.15 -17.47 -17.46
N VAL A 87 -15.82 -17.50 -17.40
CA VAL A 87 -14.96 -16.41 -17.87
C VAL A 87 -14.39 -16.74 -19.24
N ALA A 88 -14.41 -15.75 -20.11
CA ALA A 88 -13.82 -15.85 -21.44
C ALA A 88 -12.32 -15.58 -21.40
N CYS A 89 -11.53 -16.43 -22.06
CA CYS A 89 -10.12 -16.17 -22.28
C CYS A 89 -9.96 -14.95 -23.22
N PRO A 90 -9.17 -13.92 -22.85
CA PRO A 90 -8.98 -12.74 -23.69
C PRO A 90 -8.16 -12.99 -24.97
N ASN A 91 -7.55 -14.18 -25.11
CA ASN A 91 -6.72 -14.54 -26.25
C ASN A 91 -7.43 -15.44 -27.26
N CYS A 92 -7.89 -16.62 -26.84
CA CYS A 92 -8.54 -17.59 -27.75
C CYS A 92 -10.08 -17.54 -27.72
N GLY A 93 -10.69 -16.78 -26.79
CA GLY A 93 -12.15 -16.68 -26.69
C GLY A 93 -12.84 -17.88 -26.02
N GLN A 94 -12.09 -18.85 -25.46
CA GLN A 94 -12.67 -19.96 -24.73
C GLN A 94 -13.55 -19.46 -23.58
N ALA A 95 -14.84 -19.76 -23.63
CA ALA A 95 -15.84 -19.17 -22.74
C ALA A 95 -16.08 -19.97 -21.45
N HIS A 96 -15.70 -21.25 -21.40
CA HIS A 96 -16.00 -22.14 -20.28
C HIS A 96 -14.75 -22.49 -19.48
N ILE A 97 -14.22 -21.51 -18.75
CA ILE A 97 -13.16 -21.73 -17.77
C ILE A 97 -13.81 -21.71 -16.38
N ASP A 98 -13.77 -22.86 -15.71
CA ASP A 98 -14.24 -22.98 -14.33
C ASP A 98 -13.21 -22.38 -13.35
N LEU A 99 -13.72 -21.59 -12.42
CA LEU A 99 -12.95 -20.86 -11.41
C LEU A 99 -13.10 -21.45 -10.01
N SER A 100 -13.92 -22.48 -9.84
CA SER A 100 -14.24 -23.08 -8.53
C SER A 100 -13.00 -23.56 -7.78
N PHE A 101 -12.04 -24.16 -8.48
CA PHE A 101 -10.80 -24.71 -7.92
C PHE A 101 -9.65 -23.70 -7.83
N VAL A 102 -9.84 -22.47 -8.34
CA VAL A 102 -8.78 -21.46 -8.37
C VAL A 102 -8.83 -20.63 -7.07
N PRO A 103 -7.75 -20.61 -6.26
CA PRO A 103 -7.73 -19.85 -5.03
C PRO A 103 -7.78 -18.34 -5.31
N ARG A 104 -8.41 -17.61 -4.39
CA ARG A 104 -8.47 -16.14 -4.43
C ARG A 104 -7.17 -15.57 -3.86
N ASN A 105 -6.56 -14.66 -4.60
CA ASN A 105 -5.42 -13.86 -4.13
C ASN A 105 -5.91 -12.56 -3.50
N GLU A 106 -5.20 -12.10 -2.46
CA GLU A 106 -5.55 -10.88 -1.69
C GLU A 106 -5.16 -9.56 -2.39
N GLY A 107 -4.58 -9.64 -3.59
CA GLY A 107 -4.17 -8.49 -4.38
C GLY A 107 -2.90 -7.81 -3.87
N ASP A 108 -2.58 -6.67 -4.48
CA ASP A 108 -1.39 -5.89 -4.17
C ASP A 108 -1.63 -4.98 -2.97
N GLN A 109 -0.60 -4.83 -2.14
CA GLN A 109 -0.58 -3.94 -0.98
C GLN A 109 0.24 -2.69 -1.30
N LEU A 110 -0.33 -1.52 -1.06
CA LEU A 110 0.32 -0.24 -1.32
C LEU A 110 0.72 0.45 -0.04
N LEU A 111 1.90 1.06 -0.08
CA LEU A 111 2.40 1.94 0.96
C LEU A 111 2.26 3.38 0.47
N VAL A 112 1.41 4.16 1.12
CA VAL A 112 1.06 5.51 0.68
C VAL A 112 1.70 6.56 1.57
N GLN A 113 2.39 7.53 0.95
CA GLN A 113 2.91 8.71 1.62
C GLN A 113 1.86 9.83 1.59
N LYS A 114 1.21 10.10 2.73
CA LYS A 114 0.13 11.10 2.83
C LYS A 114 0.59 12.53 2.53
N PHE A 115 1.83 12.86 2.89
CA PHE A 115 2.33 14.23 2.82
C PHE A 115 3.00 14.61 1.51
N ALA A 116 3.05 13.71 0.52
CA ALA A 116 3.73 13.98 -0.75
C ALA A 116 3.25 15.29 -1.37
N TYR A 117 1.94 15.54 -1.36
CA TYR A 117 1.34 16.70 -2.03
C TYR A 117 1.32 17.99 -1.20
N LEU A 118 1.81 17.98 0.03
CA LEU A 118 2.10 19.21 0.78
C LEU A 118 3.42 19.85 0.32
N PHE A 119 4.37 19.03 -0.14
CA PHE A 119 5.72 19.48 -0.49
C PHE A 119 5.97 19.58 -2.00
N ARG A 120 5.15 18.91 -2.81
CA ARG A 120 5.26 18.97 -4.27
C ARG A 120 3.91 18.85 -4.97
N ARG A 121 3.84 19.31 -6.21
CA ARG A 121 2.68 19.09 -7.08
C ARG A 121 2.65 17.65 -7.64
N PRO A 122 1.45 17.13 -7.94
CA PRO A 122 1.32 15.85 -8.65
C PRO A 122 1.93 15.93 -10.04
N LYS A 123 2.47 14.81 -10.50
CA LYS A 123 3.03 14.67 -11.85
C LYS A 123 2.06 13.89 -12.74
N ARG A 124 2.14 14.16 -14.04
CA ARG A 124 1.42 13.36 -15.03
C ARG A 124 1.85 11.89 -14.93
N TRP A 125 0.89 10.99 -15.12
CA TRP A 125 1.05 9.54 -15.04
C TRP A 125 1.38 8.99 -13.64
N GLU A 126 1.36 9.84 -12.62
CA GLU A 126 1.57 9.42 -11.23
C GLU A 126 0.37 8.62 -10.71
N VAL A 127 0.64 7.60 -9.89
CA VAL A 127 -0.41 6.83 -9.22
C VAL A 127 -0.78 7.53 -7.92
N VAL A 128 -2.07 7.80 -7.75
CA VAL A 128 -2.62 8.51 -6.59
C VAL A 128 -3.67 7.68 -5.90
N VAL A 129 -3.73 7.84 -4.58
CA VAL A 129 -4.75 7.25 -3.73
C VAL A 129 -5.62 8.37 -3.18
N PHE A 130 -6.92 8.25 -3.33
CA PHE A 130 -7.88 9.20 -2.75
C PHE A 130 -9.07 8.44 -2.16
N GLN A 131 -9.73 9.05 -1.17
CA GLN A 131 -10.90 8.45 -0.54
C GLN A 131 -12.14 8.66 -1.42
N ASN A 132 -13.00 7.65 -1.51
CA ASN A 132 -14.27 7.81 -2.19
C ASN A 132 -15.14 8.84 -1.45
N PRO A 133 -15.63 9.91 -2.12
CA PRO A 133 -16.46 10.92 -1.47
C PRO A 133 -17.77 10.37 -0.90
N ASN A 134 -18.30 9.28 -1.45
CA ASN A 134 -19.52 8.64 -0.97
C ASN A 134 -19.27 7.64 0.17
N GLN A 135 -18.06 7.09 0.27
CA GLN A 135 -17.67 6.09 1.27
C GLN A 135 -16.19 6.30 1.67
N PRO A 136 -15.91 7.17 2.65
CA PRO A 136 -14.53 7.57 3.01
C PRO A 136 -13.64 6.40 3.46
N THR A 137 -14.25 5.29 3.88
CA THR A 137 -13.56 4.06 4.27
C THR A 137 -12.96 3.30 3.09
N LYS A 138 -13.41 3.55 1.85
CA LYS A 138 -12.90 2.91 0.64
C LYS A 138 -11.95 3.86 -0.10
N ALA A 139 -10.68 3.46 -0.18
CA ALA A 139 -9.68 4.16 -0.97
C ALA A 139 -9.69 3.70 -2.43
N TYR A 140 -9.54 4.64 -3.36
CA TYR A 140 -9.37 4.38 -4.77
C TYR A 140 -7.99 4.74 -5.24
N VAL A 141 -7.45 3.87 -6.08
CA VAL A 141 -6.15 4.04 -6.73
C VAL A 141 -6.41 4.36 -8.19
N LYS A 142 -5.92 5.51 -8.65
CA LYS A 142 -6.04 5.96 -10.04
C LYS A 142 -4.73 6.56 -10.53
N ARG A 143 -4.62 6.77 -11.84
CA ARG A 143 -3.49 7.45 -12.47
C ARG A 143 -3.87 8.88 -12.83
N VAL A 144 -2.98 9.83 -12.55
CA VAL A 144 -3.15 11.24 -12.94
C VAL A 144 -2.98 11.36 -14.45
N ILE A 145 -4.02 11.86 -15.12
CA ILE A 145 -4.03 12.05 -16.57
C ILE A 145 -3.83 13.52 -16.92
N GLY A 146 -4.64 14.41 -16.36
CA GLY A 146 -4.52 15.87 -16.54
C GLY A 146 -4.07 16.57 -15.25
N LEU A 147 -3.37 17.68 -15.41
CA LEU A 147 -2.98 18.61 -14.36
C LEU A 147 -3.88 19.86 -14.38
N PRO A 148 -3.83 20.72 -13.35
CA PRO A 148 -4.51 22.01 -13.39
C PRO A 148 -4.09 22.81 -14.64
N ASP A 149 -5.04 23.55 -15.21
CA ASP A 149 -4.88 24.37 -16.41
C ASP A 149 -4.70 23.58 -17.74
N GLU A 150 -4.99 22.28 -17.74
CA GLU A 150 -4.98 21.43 -18.95
C GLU A 150 -6.39 21.03 -19.40
N GLU A 151 -6.59 20.87 -20.72
CA GLU A 151 -7.86 20.41 -21.30
C GLU A 151 -7.75 18.94 -21.74
N VAL A 152 -8.44 18.05 -21.05
CA VAL A 152 -8.44 16.63 -21.38
C VAL A 152 -9.56 16.31 -22.36
N GLN A 153 -9.24 15.67 -23.48
CA GLN A 153 -10.20 15.21 -24.48
C GLN A 153 -10.01 13.72 -24.77
N VAL A 154 -11.11 12.99 -24.99
CA VAL A 154 -11.07 11.60 -25.46
C VAL A 154 -11.48 11.59 -26.94
N ARG A 155 -10.58 11.17 -27.82
CA ARG A 155 -10.81 11.11 -29.28
C ARG A 155 -10.44 9.73 -29.78
N ALA A 156 -11.39 9.04 -30.40
CA ALA A 156 -11.21 7.67 -30.95
C ALA A 156 -10.65 6.64 -29.94
N GLY A 157 -10.94 6.82 -28.64
CA GLY A 157 -10.42 5.97 -27.57
C GLY A 157 -9.08 6.41 -26.98
N ASP A 158 -8.40 7.36 -27.61
CA ASP A 158 -7.16 7.94 -27.11
C ASP A 158 -7.42 9.17 -26.24
N VAL A 159 -6.56 9.37 -25.26
CA VAL A 159 -6.60 10.51 -24.35
C VAL A 159 -5.63 11.58 -24.83
N TRP A 160 -6.15 12.78 -25.07
CA TRP A 160 -5.44 14.00 -25.46
C TRP A 160 -5.46 14.98 -24.31
N VAL A 161 -4.36 15.68 -24.08
CA VAL A 161 -4.22 16.70 -23.03
C VAL A 161 -3.49 17.92 -23.56
#